data_AF-A0A2V9C6G2-F1
#
_entry.id   AF-A0A2V9C6G2-F1
#
_cell.length_a   1.000
_cell.length_b   1.000
_cell.length_c   1.000
_cell.angle_alpha   90.00
_cell.angle_beta   90.00
_cell.angle_gamma   90.00
#
_symmetry.space_group_name_H-M   'P 1'
#
loop_
_entity.id
_entity.type
_entity.pdbx_description
1 polymer ?
#
loop_
_entity_poly.entity_id
_entity_poly.type
_entity_poly.pdbx_seq_one_letter_code
_entity_poly.pdbx_strand_id
1 'polypeptide(L)'
;MIIGFGSGMTASAVARYPNAERIDCVEIEPAVIRAAPFLKKLNRGVLSDPRLHIIFDDARNFLLTSREQYDLIISEPSNPWIAGIATLFTTEYYAAVRQRLAPGGMFVQWVQSYSLAPADLRMIIGSIAPHFPEVTLWRAEGPDLLLLGRTEPSLLQFTRLRSLWQEPAIRRDFEALDVRQPEGLSAYYLLDAAGVRRLAAGSALNTDDRTLLEYHAPQTLLTSGLSDENQGMITQFRAAPLPTNLEPSEVQRALEAGSITALDLKDSVTARMFLKALESQPDSATRRIAEGRFALMHDDLSRAKSSFEAALRLEADSPEAMHWLAVAEHTIGDEASARNRIGQILKAHPRFLPALTDEMQFAADRKDFRLSLIAQLNR
;
A
#
# COMPACT_ATOMS: atom_id res chain seq x y z
N MET A 1 -9.33 17.78 -3.90
CA MET A 1 -10.72 17.38 -3.60
C MET A 1 -10.76 15.96 -3.09
N ILE A 2 -11.67 15.68 -2.17
CA ILE A 2 -11.99 14.35 -1.64
C ILE A 2 -13.49 14.11 -1.89
N ILE A 3 -13.84 12.97 -2.46
CA ILE A 3 -15.23 12.53 -2.69
C ILE A 3 -15.54 11.44 -1.66
N GLY A 4 -16.50 11.74 -0.78
CA GLY A 4 -16.81 10.94 0.40
C GLY A 4 -15.91 11.29 1.58
N PHE A 5 -16.48 11.70 2.71
CA PHE A 5 -15.73 11.94 3.94
C PHE A 5 -15.47 10.64 4.70
N GLY A 6 -16.48 9.75 4.75
CA GLY A 6 -16.42 8.49 5.47
C GLY A 6 -16.03 8.69 6.94
N SER A 7 -14.91 8.12 7.36
CA SER A 7 -14.39 8.30 8.73
C SER A 7 -13.61 9.61 8.92
N GLY A 8 -13.19 10.25 7.84
CA GLY A 8 -12.30 11.42 7.82
C GLY A 8 -10.80 11.07 7.79
N MET A 9 -10.43 9.78 7.70
CA MET A 9 -9.03 9.34 7.66
C MET A 9 -8.27 9.94 6.46
N THR A 10 -8.83 9.86 5.26
CA THR A 10 -8.22 10.40 4.03
C THR A 10 -8.05 11.91 4.10
N ALA A 11 -9.09 12.64 4.52
CA ALA A 11 -8.98 14.08 4.75
C ALA A 11 -7.86 14.40 5.76
N SER A 12 -7.74 13.62 6.83
CA SER A 12 -6.71 13.80 7.84
C SER A 12 -5.29 13.46 7.35
N ALA A 13 -5.16 12.54 6.39
CA ALA A 13 -3.90 12.22 5.74
C ALA A 13 -3.49 13.32 4.76
N VAL A 14 -4.41 13.81 3.93
CA VAL A 14 -4.19 14.95 3.02
C VAL A 14 -3.84 16.21 3.80
N ALA A 15 -4.49 16.47 4.94
CA ALA A 15 -4.19 17.60 5.82
C ALA A 15 -2.75 17.56 6.39
N ARG A 16 -2.11 16.39 6.48
CA ARG A 16 -0.69 16.30 6.85
C ARG A 16 0.27 16.67 5.73
N TYR A 17 -0.22 16.77 4.50
CA TYR A 17 0.62 17.18 3.38
C TYR A 17 0.97 18.66 3.52
N PRO A 18 2.27 19.02 3.64
CA PRO A 18 2.68 20.38 3.98
C PRO A 18 2.28 21.41 2.93
N ASN A 19 2.15 20.97 1.66
CA ASN A 19 1.81 21.86 0.55
C ASN A 19 0.32 21.82 0.19
N ALA A 20 -0.53 21.16 1.00
CA ALA A 20 -1.98 21.24 0.78
C ALA A 20 -2.47 22.62 1.22
N GLU A 21 -2.94 23.43 0.26
CA GLU A 21 -3.44 24.78 0.50
C GLU A 21 -4.94 24.82 0.79
N ARG A 22 -5.71 23.96 0.08
CA ARG A 22 -7.17 23.85 0.20
C ARG A 22 -7.61 22.40 0.01
N ILE A 23 -8.54 21.95 0.86
CA ILE A 23 -9.08 20.59 0.87
C ILE A 23 -10.60 20.69 0.79
N ASP A 24 -11.15 20.56 -0.41
CA ASP A 24 -12.60 20.46 -0.58
C ASP A 24 -13.02 18.99 -0.44
N CYS A 25 -13.92 18.71 0.49
CA CYS A 25 -14.49 17.38 0.71
C CYS A 25 -15.99 17.41 0.39
N VAL A 26 -16.37 16.69 -0.66
CA VAL A 26 -17.76 16.56 -1.11
C VAL A 26 -18.37 15.35 -0.42
N GLU A 27 -19.36 15.57 0.43
CA GLU A 27 -20.03 14.55 1.23
C GLU A 27 -21.54 14.66 1.04
N ILE A 28 -22.18 13.55 0.65
CA ILE A 28 -23.61 13.53 0.33
C ILE A 28 -24.48 13.47 1.59
N GLU A 29 -23.98 12.88 2.69
CA GLU A 29 -24.75 12.64 3.91
C GLU A 29 -24.24 13.50 5.08
N PRO A 30 -24.98 14.56 5.47
CA PRO A 30 -24.63 15.40 6.62
C PRO A 30 -24.45 14.66 7.95
N ALA A 31 -25.09 13.51 8.14
CA ALA A 31 -24.92 12.67 9.32
C ALA A 31 -23.49 12.11 9.46
N VAL A 32 -22.79 11.85 8.36
CA VAL A 32 -21.40 11.40 8.36
C VAL A 32 -20.51 12.46 9.03
N ILE A 33 -20.69 13.73 8.66
CA ILE A 33 -19.95 14.85 9.26
C ILE A 33 -20.33 15.06 10.73
N ARG A 34 -21.63 14.93 11.07
CA ARG A 34 -22.07 14.98 12.48
C ARG A 34 -21.48 13.86 13.33
N ALA A 35 -21.17 12.70 12.74
CA ALA A 35 -20.57 11.56 13.43
C ALA A 35 -19.04 11.67 13.57
N ALA A 36 -18.37 12.44 12.72
CA ALA A 36 -16.91 12.58 12.71
C ALA A 36 -16.26 12.93 14.06
N PRO A 37 -16.86 13.73 14.98
CA PRO A 37 -16.31 13.98 16.30
C PRO A 37 -16.16 12.73 17.18
N PHE A 38 -16.95 11.67 16.95
CA PHE A 38 -16.80 10.39 17.65
C PHE A 38 -15.60 9.57 17.15
N LEU A 39 -15.05 9.92 15.98
CA LEU A 39 -13.94 9.23 15.32
C LEU A 39 -12.62 10.01 15.40
N LYS A 40 -12.48 10.95 16.35
CA LYS A 40 -11.29 11.81 16.51
C LYS A 40 -9.96 11.06 16.57
N LYS A 41 -9.95 9.83 17.09
CA LYS A 41 -8.74 8.98 17.11
C LYS A 41 -8.30 8.56 15.71
N LEU A 42 -9.24 8.35 14.79
CA LEU A 42 -8.98 7.96 13.40
C LEU A 42 -8.69 9.19 12.54
N ASN A 43 -9.59 10.18 12.55
CA ASN A 43 -9.50 11.35 11.67
C ASN A 43 -8.72 12.54 12.24
N ARG A 44 -8.12 12.39 13.43
CA ARG A 44 -7.21 13.40 14.04
C ARG A 44 -7.88 14.76 14.25
N GLY A 45 -9.21 14.80 14.33
CA GLY A 45 -9.96 16.05 14.47
C GLY A 45 -9.92 16.94 13.23
N VAL A 46 -9.72 16.38 12.03
CA VAL A 46 -9.53 17.13 10.77
C VAL A 46 -10.62 18.17 10.48
N LEU A 47 -11.83 18.05 11.03
CA LEU A 47 -12.88 19.06 10.92
C LEU A 47 -12.48 20.46 11.45
N SER A 48 -11.45 20.56 12.29
CA SER A 48 -10.93 21.86 12.73
C SER A 48 -9.79 22.41 11.86
N ASP A 49 -9.37 21.70 10.81
CA ASP A 49 -8.36 22.21 9.89
C ASP A 49 -8.97 23.35 9.04
N PRO A 50 -8.39 24.57 9.08
CA PRO A 50 -8.97 25.72 8.38
C PRO A 50 -8.93 25.59 6.85
N ARG A 51 -8.17 24.63 6.31
CA ARG A 51 -8.09 24.34 4.87
C ARG A 51 -9.16 23.35 4.42
N LEU A 52 -9.83 22.66 5.35
CA LEU A 52 -10.88 21.70 5.04
C LEU A 52 -12.23 22.41 4.88
N HIS A 53 -12.81 22.28 3.69
CA HIS A 53 -14.14 22.78 3.36
C HIS A 53 -15.06 21.61 3.07
N ILE A 54 -16.10 21.44 3.89
CA ILE A 54 -17.14 20.44 3.66
C ILE A 54 -18.18 21.02 2.72
N ILE A 55 -18.46 20.28 1.65
CA ILE A 55 -19.45 20.63 0.63
C ILE A 55 -20.51 19.53 0.65
N PHE A 56 -21.73 19.89 1.07
CA PHE A 56 -22.85 18.96 1.07
C PHE A 56 -23.49 18.92 -0.32
N ASP A 57 -23.07 17.96 -1.12
CA ASP A 57 -23.56 17.76 -2.49
C ASP A 57 -23.35 16.30 -2.92
N ASP A 58 -24.05 15.90 -3.96
CA ASP A 58 -23.67 14.72 -4.72
C ASP A 58 -22.37 15.01 -5.49
N ALA A 59 -21.40 14.10 -5.39
CA ALA A 59 -20.07 14.31 -5.99
C ALA A 59 -20.12 14.46 -7.50
N ARG A 60 -21.03 13.74 -8.16
CA ARG A 60 -21.19 13.81 -9.61
C ARG A 60 -21.83 15.14 -10.01
N ASN A 61 -22.86 15.60 -9.31
CA ASN A 61 -23.44 16.93 -9.48
C ASN A 61 -22.40 18.03 -9.31
N PHE A 62 -21.59 17.97 -8.25
CA PHE A 62 -20.52 18.94 -7.99
C PHE A 62 -19.47 18.95 -9.11
N LEU A 63 -19.04 17.77 -9.56
CA LEU A 63 -18.11 17.59 -10.67
C LEU A 63 -18.64 18.09 -12.02
N LEU A 64 -19.95 18.22 -12.21
CA LEU A 64 -20.53 18.75 -13.44
C LEU A 64 -20.70 20.27 -13.35
N THR A 65 -21.07 20.79 -12.18
CA THR A 65 -21.48 22.19 -12.02
C THR A 65 -20.37 23.14 -11.56
N SER A 66 -19.36 22.63 -10.83
CA SER A 66 -18.23 23.43 -10.37
C SER A 66 -17.37 23.97 -11.53
N ARG A 67 -16.49 24.92 -11.26
CA ARG A 67 -15.43 25.37 -12.20
C ARG A 67 -14.03 25.24 -11.61
N GLU A 68 -13.94 24.76 -10.37
CA GLU A 68 -12.68 24.56 -9.67
C GLU A 68 -11.86 23.46 -10.35
N GLN A 69 -10.54 23.65 -10.35
CA GLN A 69 -9.58 22.63 -10.76
C GLN A 69 -8.76 22.19 -9.55
N TYR A 70 -8.36 20.91 -9.54
CA TYR A 70 -7.63 20.31 -8.43
C TYR A 70 -6.36 19.61 -8.94
N ASP A 71 -5.28 19.68 -8.16
CA ASP A 71 -4.07 18.87 -8.40
C ASP A 71 -4.28 17.40 -8.02
N LEU A 72 -5.21 17.15 -7.09
CA LEU A 72 -5.52 15.81 -6.59
C LEU A 72 -7.03 15.68 -6.35
N ILE A 73 -7.61 14.63 -6.93
CA ILE A 73 -8.96 14.18 -6.64
C ILE A 73 -8.86 12.76 -6.08
N ILE A 74 -9.29 12.55 -4.83
CA ILE A 74 -9.39 11.23 -4.21
C ILE A 74 -10.87 10.87 -4.14
N SER A 75 -11.24 9.72 -4.67
CA SER A 75 -12.61 9.23 -4.73
C SER A 75 -12.76 7.94 -3.95
N GLU A 76 -13.53 8.04 -2.87
CA GLU A 76 -13.80 6.96 -1.92
C GLU A 76 -15.32 6.84 -1.70
N PRO A 77 -16.08 6.54 -2.77
CA PRO A 77 -17.50 6.28 -2.64
C PRO A 77 -17.72 4.99 -1.83
N SER A 78 -18.98 4.75 -1.48
CA SER A 78 -19.39 3.46 -0.93
C SER A 78 -19.16 2.34 -1.96
N ASN A 79 -19.57 1.12 -1.61
CA ASN A 79 -19.37 -0.03 -2.47
C ASN A 79 -20.24 0.03 -3.74
N PRO A 80 -19.78 -0.50 -4.89
CA PRO A 80 -20.49 -0.39 -6.16
C PRO A 80 -21.81 -1.18 -6.23
N TRP A 81 -22.08 -2.08 -5.29
CA TRP A 81 -23.37 -2.79 -5.16
C TRP A 81 -24.42 -2.02 -4.35
N ILE A 82 -24.07 -0.87 -3.79
CA ILE A 82 -25.03 0.03 -3.14
C ILE A 82 -25.68 0.89 -4.23
N ALA A 83 -27.01 1.03 -4.15
CA ALA A 83 -27.80 1.70 -5.19
C ALA A 83 -27.26 3.11 -5.50
N GLY A 84 -27.11 3.41 -6.78
CA GLY A 84 -26.64 4.71 -7.30
C GLY A 84 -25.12 4.90 -7.29
N ILE A 85 -24.37 4.07 -6.57
CA ILE A 85 -22.91 4.22 -6.46
C ILE A 85 -22.20 3.82 -7.75
N ALA A 86 -22.76 2.88 -8.53
CA ALA A 86 -22.16 2.47 -9.81
C ALA A 86 -22.01 3.63 -10.81
N THR A 87 -22.78 4.72 -10.63
CA THR A 87 -22.66 5.93 -11.44
C THR A 87 -21.32 6.66 -11.26
N LEU A 88 -20.63 6.47 -10.12
CA LEU A 88 -19.29 6.99 -9.82
C LEU A 88 -18.17 6.08 -10.37
N PHE A 89 -18.53 5.12 -11.22
CA PHE A 89 -17.62 4.24 -11.95
C PHE A 89 -17.91 4.23 -13.45
N THR A 90 -18.62 5.24 -13.96
CA THR A 90 -18.98 5.35 -15.38
C THR A 90 -17.92 6.09 -16.19
N THR A 91 -17.91 5.87 -17.50
CA THR A 91 -17.04 6.62 -18.42
C THR A 91 -17.31 8.12 -18.33
N GLU A 92 -18.57 8.54 -18.19
CA GLU A 92 -18.96 9.95 -18.07
C GLU A 92 -18.49 10.57 -16.75
N TYR A 93 -18.56 9.81 -15.66
CA TYR A 93 -17.97 10.24 -14.38
C TYR A 93 -16.47 10.46 -14.50
N TYR A 94 -15.72 9.53 -15.08
CA TYR A 94 -14.28 9.68 -15.27
C TYR A 94 -13.94 10.85 -16.20
N ALA A 95 -14.75 11.11 -17.23
CA ALA A 95 -14.62 12.30 -18.06
C ALA A 95 -14.83 13.60 -17.25
N ALA A 96 -15.85 13.66 -16.39
CA ALA A 96 -16.11 14.80 -15.52
C ALA A 96 -14.96 15.04 -14.52
N VAL A 97 -14.44 13.97 -13.90
CA VAL A 97 -13.24 14.02 -13.05
C VAL A 97 -12.06 14.58 -13.83
N ARG A 98 -11.80 14.06 -15.04
CA ARG A 98 -10.67 14.48 -15.88
C ARG A 98 -10.71 15.98 -16.23
N GLN A 99 -11.90 16.55 -16.39
CA GLN A 99 -12.10 17.98 -16.66
C GLN A 99 -11.84 18.88 -15.45
N ARG A 100 -11.85 18.32 -14.22
CA ARG A 100 -11.59 19.05 -12.97
C ARG A 100 -10.18 18.85 -12.43
N LEU A 101 -9.33 18.13 -13.15
CA LEU A 101 -7.92 18.03 -12.84
C LEU A 101 -7.10 19.09 -13.57
N ALA A 102 -6.25 19.78 -12.82
CA ALA A 102 -5.23 20.66 -13.36
C ALA A 102 -4.20 19.86 -14.19
N PRO A 103 -3.43 20.50 -15.09
CA PRO A 103 -2.25 19.89 -15.71
C PRO A 103 -1.29 19.33 -14.65
N GLY A 104 -0.72 18.16 -14.92
CA GLY A 104 0.02 17.38 -13.91
C GLY A 104 -0.81 16.78 -12.75
N GLY A 105 -2.13 16.94 -12.74
CA GLY A 105 -3.02 16.46 -11.69
C GLY A 105 -3.21 14.93 -11.68
N MET A 106 -3.70 14.42 -10.55
CA MET A 106 -3.91 12.99 -10.34
C MET A 106 -5.30 12.69 -9.76
N PHE A 107 -5.93 11.66 -10.29
CA PHE A 107 -7.10 11.01 -9.74
C PHE A 107 -6.70 9.72 -9.02
N VAL A 108 -7.29 9.47 -7.86
CA VAL A 108 -7.13 8.25 -7.08
C VAL A 108 -8.52 7.70 -6.77
N GLN A 109 -8.81 6.47 -7.18
CA GLN A 109 -10.08 5.81 -6.90
C GLN A 109 -9.85 4.56 -6.06
N TRP A 110 -10.52 4.47 -4.92
CA TRP A 110 -10.62 3.24 -4.15
C TRP A 110 -11.58 2.26 -4.85
N VAL A 111 -11.17 0.99 -4.97
CA VAL A 111 -11.95 -0.09 -5.58
C VAL A 111 -11.94 -1.31 -4.68
N GLN A 112 -13.14 -1.76 -4.28
CA GLN A 112 -13.33 -2.88 -3.36
C GLN A 112 -13.38 -4.20 -4.13
N SER A 113 -12.27 -4.93 -4.23
CA SER A 113 -12.18 -6.13 -5.08
C SER A 113 -12.73 -7.42 -4.43
N TYR A 114 -13.19 -7.37 -3.18
CA TYR A 114 -13.57 -8.56 -2.40
C TYR A 114 -14.93 -9.18 -2.70
N SER A 115 -15.89 -8.39 -3.20
CA SER A 115 -17.24 -8.86 -3.57
C SER A 115 -17.58 -8.51 -5.03
N LEU A 116 -16.55 -8.38 -5.84
CA LEU A 116 -16.63 -7.90 -7.21
C LEU A 116 -16.15 -8.99 -8.18
N ALA A 117 -16.98 -9.36 -9.15
CA ALA A 117 -16.59 -10.34 -10.16
C ALA A 117 -15.37 -9.85 -10.98
N PRO A 118 -14.48 -10.74 -11.46
CA PRO A 118 -13.39 -10.34 -12.35
C PRO A 118 -13.83 -9.56 -13.59
N ALA A 119 -15.01 -9.87 -14.14
CA ALA A 119 -15.58 -9.13 -15.26
C ALA A 119 -15.94 -7.67 -14.89
N ASP A 120 -16.45 -7.44 -13.68
CA ASP A 120 -16.84 -6.11 -13.21
C ASP A 120 -15.61 -5.29 -12.80
N LEU A 121 -14.59 -5.91 -12.21
CA LEU A 121 -13.30 -5.25 -11.99
C LEU A 121 -12.69 -4.80 -13.32
N ARG A 122 -12.68 -5.68 -14.33
CA ARG A 122 -12.24 -5.32 -15.70
C ARG A 122 -13.09 -4.20 -16.29
N MET A 123 -14.41 -4.18 -16.03
CA MET A 123 -15.30 -3.12 -16.48
C MET A 123 -14.95 -1.76 -15.87
N ILE A 124 -14.69 -1.70 -14.57
CA ILE A 124 -14.23 -0.47 -13.89
C ILE A 124 -12.92 0.02 -14.51
N ILE A 125 -11.94 -0.88 -14.64
CA ILE A 125 -10.61 -0.56 -15.18
C ILE A 125 -10.71 -0.11 -16.65
N GLY A 126 -11.54 -0.77 -17.46
CA GLY A 126 -11.78 -0.39 -18.85
C GLY A 126 -12.54 0.93 -19.01
N SER A 127 -13.35 1.31 -18.02
CA SER A 127 -14.08 2.58 -18.03
C SER A 127 -13.18 3.77 -17.69
N ILE A 128 -12.22 3.63 -16.77
CA ILE A 128 -11.28 4.71 -16.42
C ILE A 128 -10.11 4.85 -17.41
N ALA A 129 -9.59 3.75 -17.94
CA ALA A 129 -8.34 3.74 -18.72
C ALA A 129 -8.30 4.71 -19.93
N PRO A 130 -9.41 4.93 -20.68
CA PRO A 130 -9.41 5.86 -21.81
C PRO A 130 -9.28 7.35 -21.43
N HIS A 131 -9.59 7.74 -20.19
CA HIS A 131 -9.64 9.14 -19.78
C HIS A 131 -8.31 9.72 -19.31
N PHE A 132 -7.31 8.85 -19.10
CA PHE A 132 -6.00 9.23 -18.60
C PHE A 132 -4.88 8.64 -19.47
N PRO A 133 -3.85 9.41 -19.84
CA PRO A 133 -2.69 8.87 -20.54
C PRO A 133 -1.91 7.83 -19.73
N GLU A 134 -1.96 7.91 -18.40
CA GLU A 134 -1.35 6.94 -17.49
C GLU A 134 -2.36 6.56 -16.41
N VAL A 135 -2.69 5.26 -16.33
CA VAL A 135 -3.43 4.67 -15.21
C VAL A 135 -2.59 3.55 -14.63
N THR A 136 -2.33 3.58 -13.33
CA THR A 136 -1.60 2.51 -12.62
C THR A 136 -2.51 1.86 -11.57
N LEU A 137 -2.25 0.59 -11.28
CA LEU A 137 -2.97 -0.17 -10.26
C LEU A 137 -2.04 -0.44 -9.09
N TRP A 138 -2.56 -0.18 -7.89
CA TRP A 138 -1.87 -0.41 -6.63
C TRP A 138 -2.80 -1.20 -5.71
N ARG A 139 -2.23 -1.98 -4.79
CA ARG A 139 -3.00 -2.51 -3.67
C ARG A 139 -3.19 -1.45 -2.59
N ALA A 140 -4.16 -1.68 -1.72
CA ALA A 140 -4.33 -1.03 -0.44
C ALA A 140 -4.33 -2.09 0.68
N GLU A 141 -5.07 -1.84 1.77
CA GLU A 141 -5.23 -2.80 2.86
C GLU A 141 -6.12 -3.98 2.42
N GLY A 142 -5.66 -5.20 2.69
CA GLY A 142 -6.38 -6.42 2.33
C GLY A 142 -6.62 -6.54 0.81
N PRO A 143 -7.85 -6.89 0.37
CA PRO A 143 -8.21 -7.03 -1.04
C PRO A 143 -8.51 -5.70 -1.74
N ASP A 144 -8.34 -4.56 -1.10
CA ASP A 144 -8.65 -3.28 -1.71
C ASP A 144 -7.59 -2.84 -2.71
N LEU A 145 -8.03 -2.09 -3.72
CA LEU A 145 -7.22 -1.59 -4.81
C LEU A 145 -7.32 -0.07 -4.92
N LEU A 146 -6.26 0.55 -5.44
CA LEU A 146 -6.23 1.95 -5.82
C LEU A 146 -5.91 2.06 -7.32
N LEU A 147 -6.80 2.71 -8.07
CA LEU A 147 -6.56 3.12 -9.44
C LEU A 147 -6.08 4.57 -9.46
N LEU A 148 -4.88 4.79 -9.99
CA LEU A 148 -4.26 6.11 -10.05
C LEU A 148 -4.20 6.56 -11.51
N GLY A 149 -5.03 7.54 -11.88
CA GLY A 149 -5.07 8.15 -13.21
C GLY A 149 -4.39 9.51 -13.22
N ARG A 150 -3.37 9.71 -14.06
CA ARG A 150 -2.66 11.00 -14.17
C ARG A 150 -2.99 11.70 -15.47
N THR A 151 -3.08 13.02 -15.43
CA THR A 151 -3.32 13.82 -16.64
C THR A 151 -2.13 13.81 -17.59
N GLU A 152 -0.93 13.54 -17.07
CA GLU A 152 0.34 13.45 -17.79
C GLU A 152 1.23 12.35 -17.15
N PRO A 153 1.94 11.53 -17.95
CA PRO A 153 2.93 10.60 -17.41
C PRO A 153 4.03 11.34 -16.65
N SER A 154 4.45 10.82 -15.49
CA SER A 154 5.58 11.38 -14.75
C SER A 154 6.32 10.32 -13.97
N LEU A 155 7.60 10.55 -13.69
CA LEU A 155 8.44 9.61 -12.95
C LEU A 155 7.97 9.45 -11.50
N LEU A 156 8.16 8.25 -10.94
CA LEU A 156 8.03 8.05 -9.51
C LEU A 156 9.26 8.64 -8.79
N GLN A 157 9.05 9.69 -8.01
CA GLN A 157 10.13 10.48 -7.42
C GLN A 157 10.45 10.06 -5.97
N PHE A 158 11.21 8.98 -5.76
CA PHE A 158 11.60 8.57 -4.41
C PHE A 158 12.40 9.64 -3.64
N THR A 159 13.12 10.52 -4.34
CA THR A 159 13.76 11.68 -3.71
C THR A 159 12.74 12.59 -3.01
N ARG A 160 11.58 12.83 -3.62
CA ARG A 160 10.50 13.61 -2.99
C ARG A 160 9.89 12.84 -1.82
N LEU A 161 9.67 11.53 -1.97
CA LEU A 161 9.15 10.70 -0.88
C LEU A 161 10.11 10.67 0.32
N ARG A 162 11.42 10.54 0.10
CA ARG A 162 12.46 10.61 1.15
C ARG A 162 12.46 11.94 1.90
N SER A 163 12.21 13.04 1.20
CA SER A 163 12.05 14.37 1.83
C SER A 163 10.81 14.42 2.72
N LEU A 164 9.65 13.98 2.21
CA LEU A 164 8.40 13.90 2.98
C LEU A 164 8.50 12.93 4.17
N TRP A 165 9.30 11.88 4.04
CA TRP A 165 9.52 10.89 5.09
C TRP A 165 10.24 11.46 6.32
N GLN A 166 10.92 12.60 6.18
CA GLN A 166 11.54 13.28 7.33
C GLN A 166 10.48 13.81 8.30
N GLU A 167 9.25 14.05 7.84
CA GLU A 167 8.14 14.46 8.69
C GLU A 167 7.65 13.28 9.54
N PRO A 168 7.81 13.30 10.87
CA PRO A 168 7.52 12.14 11.72
C PRO A 168 6.06 11.71 11.69
N ALA A 169 5.14 12.62 11.37
CA ALA A 169 3.72 12.32 11.21
C ALA A 169 3.45 11.54 9.91
N ILE A 170 4.09 11.92 8.80
CA ILE A 170 3.96 11.23 7.52
C ILE A 170 4.60 9.84 7.60
N ARG A 171 5.82 9.75 8.15
CA ARG A 171 6.49 8.46 8.37
C ARG A 171 5.62 7.46 9.14
N ARG A 172 4.98 7.90 10.24
CA ARG A 172 4.09 7.04 11.04
C ARG A 172 2.88 6.51 10.26
N ASP A 173 2.38 7.27 9.29
CA ASP A 173 1.27 6.84 8.45
C ASP A 173 1.70 5.72 7.50
N PHE A 174 2.92 5.79 6.97
CA PHE A 174 3.48 4.71 6.15
C PHE A 174 3.91 3.49 6.98
N GLU A 175 4.46 3.69 8.18
CA GLU A 175 4.80 2.58 9.09
C GLU A 175 3.55 1.78 9.49
N ALA A 176 2.38 2.42 9.60
CA ALA A 176 1.10 1.74 9.82
C ALA A 176 0.66 0.86 8.62
N LEU A 177 1.29 1.02 7.47
CA LEU A 177 1.12 0.21 6.26
C LEU A 177 2.31 -0.74 6.04
N ASP A 178 3.09 -1.06 7.08
CA ASP A 178 4.30 -1.90 6.96
C ASP A 178 5.35 -1.36 5.96
N VAL A 179 5.24 -0.08 5.58
CA VAL A 179 6.25 0.60 4.77
C VAL A 179 7.21 1.29 5.73
N ARG A 180 8.40 0.72 5.88
CA ARG A 180 9.42 1.21 6.84
C ARG A 180 10.44 2.17 6.23
N GLN A 181 10.45 2.27 4.90
CA GLN A 181 11.26 3.20 4.14
C GLN A 181 10.53 3.62 2.86
N PRO A 182 10.81 4.80 2.30
CA PRO A 182 10.08 5.36 1.15
C PRO A 182 9.93 4.42 -0.04
N GLU A 183 11.01 3.73 -0.37
CA GLU A 183 11.13 2.82 -1.50
C GLU A 183 10.28 1.54 -1.32
N GLY A 184 9.91 1.21 -0.08
CA GLY A 184 9.06 0.05 0.24
C GLY A 184 7.64 0.19 -0.33
N LEU A 185 7.22 1.42 -0.68
CA LEU A 185 5.97 1.66 -1.39
C LEU A 185 5.89 0.89 -2.71
N SER A 186 7.03 0.52 -3.32
CA SER A 186 7.06 -0.32 -4.52
C SER A 186 6.39 -1.68 -4.33
N ALA A 187 6.32 -2.21 -3.11
CA ALA A 187 5.61 -3.46 -2.81
C ALA A 187 4.08 -3.35 -3.00
N TYR A 188 3.54 -2.13 -2.93
CA TYR A 188 2.13 -1.84 -3.15
C TYR A 188 1.76 -1.71 -4.64
N TYR A 189 2.76 -1.59 -5.51
CA TYR A 189 2.54 -1.46 -6.94
C TYR A 189 2.12 -2.79 -7.57
N LEU A 190 1.08 -2.78 -8.42
CA LEU A 190 0.57 -3.98 -9.09
C LEU A 190 0.73 -3.92 -10.61
N LEU A 191 0.23 -2.88 -11.29
CA LEU A 191 0.26 -2.78 -12.75
C LEU A 191 0.68 -1.40 -13.25
N ASP A 192 1.48 -1.39 -14.32
CA ASP A 192 1.76 -0.20 -15.13
C ASP A 192 0.57 0.13 -16.03
N ALA A 193 0.65 1.29 -16.71
CA ALA A 193 -0.33 1.67 -17.72
C ALA A 193 -0.50 0.63 -18.83
N ALA A 194 0.57 -0.08 -19.21
CA ALA A 194 0.47 -1.14 -20.21
C ALA A 194 -0.29 -2.37 -19.67
N GLY A 195 -0.01 -2.79 -18.43
CA GLY A 195 -0.71 -3.88 -17.74
C GLY A 195 -2.18 -3.57 -17.51
N VAL A 196 -2.50 -2.36 -17.07
CA VAL A 196 -3.87 -1.85 -16.92
C VAL A 196 -4.62 -1.93 -18.26
N ARG A 197 -4.02 -1.46 -19.36
CA ARG A 197 -4.63 -1.53 -20.70
C ARG A 197 -4.86 -2.97 -21.16
N ARG A 198 -3.90 -3.88 -20.91
CA ARG A 198 -4.07 -5.31 -21.26
C ARG A 198 -5.19 -5.96 -20.44
N LEU A 199 -5.29 -5.66 -19.15
CA LEU A 199 -6.35 -6.17 -18.28
C LEU A 199 -7.73 -5.65 -18.70
N ALA A 200 -7.81 -4.37 -19.08
CA ALA A 200 -9.02 -3.73 -19.61
C ALA A 200 -9.42 -4.20 -21.01
N ALA A 201 -8.51 -4.78 -21.80
CA ALA A 201 -8.75 -5.08 -23.20
C ALA A 201 -9.99 -5.99 -23.37
N GLY A 202 -10.95 -5.55 -24.18
CA GLY A 202 -12.18 -6.28 -24.45
C GLY A 202 -13.17 -6.35 -23.28
N SER A 203 -13.01 -5.56 -22.22
CA SER A 203 -14.01 -5.46 -21.16
C SER A 203 -15.29 -4.79 -21.67
N ALA A 204 -16.40 -5.07 -21.00
CA ALA A 204 -17.55 -4.16 -21.07
C ALA A 204 -17.17 -2.80 -20.47
N LEU A 205 -17.91 -1.75 -20.83
CA LEU A 205 -17.79 -0.43 -20.21
C LEU A 205 -19.03 -0.17 -19.37
N ASN A 206 -18.83 0.50 -18.25
CA ASN A 206 -19.91 1.05 -17.44
C ASN A 206 -20.18 2.47 -17.95
N THR A 207 -21.37 2.72 -18.48
CA THR A 207 -21.78 4.03 -19.00
C THR A 207 -23.09 4.47 -18.37
N ASP A 208 -23.46 5.74 -18.50
CA ASP A 208 -24.75 6.23 -18.01
C ASP A 208 -25.94 5.53 -18.67
N ASP A 209 -25.90 5.37 -20.00
CA ASP A 209 -26.96 4.70 -20.75
C ASP A 209 -27.01 3.19 -20.48
N ARG A 210 -25.92 2.62 -19.98
CA ARG A 210 -25.78 1.19 -19.73
C ARG A 210 -24.94 0.93 -18.48
N THR A 211 -25.49 1.30 -17.33
CA THR A 211 -24.81 1.18 -16.02
C THR A 211 -24.82 -0.27 -15.54
N LEU A 212 -24.12 -1.16 -16.25
CA LEU A 212 -24.11 -2.61 -15.99
C LEU A 212 -23.67 -2.95 -14.57
N LEU A 213 -22.71 -2.18 -14.02
CA LEU A 213 -22.16 -2.42 -12.70
C LEU A 213 -23.24 -2.36 -11.61
N GLU A 214 -24.24 -1.48 -11.74
CA GLU A 214 -25.38 -1.34 -10.81
C GLU A 214 -26.15 -2.66 -10.67
N TYR A 215 -26.25 -3.43 -11.75
CA TYR A 215 -27.03 -4.66 -11.79
C TYR A 215 -26.18 -5.91 -11.61
N HIS A 216 -24.89 -5.87 -11.95
CA HIS A 216 -23.98 -7.01 -11.82
C HIS A 216 -23.39 -7.11 -10.40
N ALA A 217 -22.87 -6.02 -9.84
CA ALA A 217 -22.16 -6.05 -8.56
C ALA A 217 -23.00 -6.63 -7.39
N PRO A 218 -24.31 -6.34 -7.26
CA PRO A 218 -25.13 -6.96 -6.21
C PRO A 218 -25.25 -8.48 -6.31
N GLN A 219 -25.13 -9.06 -7.52
CA GLN A 219 -25.27 -10.51 -7.73
C GLN A 219 -24.12 -11.31 -7.10
N THR A 220 -22.97 -10.67 -6.91
CA THR A 220 -21.76 -11.32 -6.36
C THR A 220 -21.46 -10.97 -4.91
N LEU A 221 -22.35 -10.22 -4.24
CA LEU A 221 -22.13 -9.74 -2.88
C LEU A 221 -21.78 -10.85 -1.88
N LEU A 222 -22.43 -12.01 -2.02
CA LEU A 222 -22.28 -13.17 -1.12
C LEU A 222 -21.36 -14.26 -1.67
N THR A 223 -20.69 -14.00 -2.80
CA THR A 223 -19.79 -14.97 -3.42
C THR A 223 -18.40 -14.89 -2.78
N SER A 224 -17.94 -16.02 -2.23
CA SER A 224 -16.60 -16.15 -1.64
C SER A 224 -15.52 -16.40 -2.69
N GLY A 225 -14.28 -15.98 -2.41
CA GLY A 225 -13.10 -16.30 -3.24
C GLY A 225 -12.82 -15.28 -4.36
N LEU A 226 -13.69 -14.30 -4.57
CA LEU A 226 -13.53 -13.31 -5.63
C LEU A 226 -12.30 -12.42 -5.46
N SER A 227 -11.89 -12.13 -4.23
CA SER A 227 -10.62 -11.43 -3.96
C SER A 227 -9.42 -12.18 -4.54
N ASP A 228 -9.38 -13.50 -4.35
CA ASP A 228 -8.27 -14.34 -4.78
C ASP A 228 -8.29 -14.52 -6.30
N GLU A 229 -9.47 -14.65 -6.90
CA GLU A 229 -9.65 -14.64 -8.35
C GLU A 229 -9.16 -13.33 -8.98
N ASN A 230 -9.55 -12.19 -8.40
CA ASN A 230 -9.11 -10.87 -8.83
C ASN A 230 -7.59 -10.70 -8.70
N GLN A 231 -7.01 -11.12 -7.57
CA GLN A 231 -5.57 -11.06 -7.34
C GLN A 231 -4.79 -11.97 -8.32
N GLY A 232 -5.31 -13.16 -8.58
CA GLY A 232 -4.74 -14.09 -9.56
C GLY A 232 -4.79 -13.51 -10.97
N MET A 233 -5.92 -12.92 -11.36
CA MET A 233 -6.07 -12.22 -12.65
C MET A 233 -5.08 -11.06 -12.76
N ILE A 234 -5.00 -10.16 -11.78
CA ILE A 234 -4.08 -9.02 -11.79
C ILE A 234 -2.63 -9.49 -11.97
N THR A 235 -2.25 -10.55 -11.25
CA THR A 235 -0.89 -11.11 -11.27
C THR A 235 -0.48 -11.57 -12.69
N GLN A 236 -1.42 -12.11 -13.48
CA GLN A 236 -1.15 -12.52 -14.87
C GLN A 236 -0.78 -11.35 -15.79
N PHE A 237 -1.20 -10.12 -15.46
CA PHE A 237 -0.89 -8.92 -16.24
C PHE A 237 0.32 -8.14 -15.70
N ARG A 238 0.85 -8.49 -14.53
CA ARG A 238 2.02 -7.84 -13.92
C ARG A 238 3.31 -8.31 -14.57
N ALA A 239 3.93 -7.42 -15.35
CA ALA A 239 5.17 -7.73 -16.08
C ALA A 239 6.44 -7.66 -15.21
N ALA A 240 6.47 -6.75 -14.24
CA ALA A 240 7.64 -6.47 -13.41
C ALA A 240 7.24 -6.07 -11.99
N PRO A 241 8.13 -6.23 -10.98
CA PRO A 241 7.84 -5.81 -9.61
C PRO A 241 7.79 -4.28 -9.46
N LEU A 242 8.52 -3.54 -10.29
CA LEU A 242 8.65 -2.09 -10.23
C LEU A 242 7.88 -1.36 -11.34
N PRO A 243 7.49 -0.09 -11.12
CA PRO A 243 7.04 0.81 -12.17
C PRO A 243 8.09 1.04 -13.26
N THR A 244 7.66 1.18 -14.51
CA THR A 244 8.54 1.45 -15.66
C THR A 244 9.07 2.88 -15.72
N ASN A 245 8.41 3.80 -15.03
CA ASN A 245 8.74 5.22 -14.90
C ASN A 245 9.62 5.52 -13.67
N LEU A 246 10.62 4.67 -13.43
CA LEU A 246 11.58 4.82 -12.34
C LEU A 246 12.98 5.16 -12.86
N GLU A 247 13.68 6.06 -12.17
CA GLU A 247 15.08 6.37 -12.46
C GLU A 247 15.96 5.12 -12.27
N PRO A 248 16.90 4.81 -13.19
CA PRO A 248 17.76 3.63 -13.08
C PRO A 248 18.55 3.55 -11.77
N SER A 249 18.95 4.70 -11.22
CA SER A 249 19.68 4.80 -9.94
C SER A 249 18.85 4.43 -8.70
N GLU A 250 17.53 4.36 -8.84
CA GLU A 250 16.60 3.98 -7.77
C GLU A 250 16.20 2.50 -7.83
N VAL A 251 16.50 1.80 -8.93
CA VAL A 251 16.03 0.42 -9.16
C VAL A 251 16.48 -0.53 -8.05
N GLN A 252 17.77 -0.55 -7.70
CA GLN A 252 18.26 -1.45 -6.66
C GLN A 252 17.59 -1.17 -5.30
N ARG A 253 17.54 0.09 -4.88
CA ARG A 253 16.92 0.48 -3.60
C ARG A 253 15.43 0.15 -3.58
N ALA A 254 14.72 0.40 -4.67
CA ALA A 254 13.31 0.06 -4.81
C ALA A 254 13.06 -1.45 -4.77
N LEU A 255 13.95 -2.24 -5.38
CA LEU A 255 13.86 -3.70 -5.33
C LEU A 255 14.13 -4.26 -3.94
N GLU A 256 15.18 -3.78 -3.28
CA GLU A 256 15.56 -4.19 -1.93
C GLU A 256 14.46 -3.83 -0.94
N ALA A 257 14.03 -2.57 -0.92
CA ALA A 257 12.96 -2.11 -0.03
C ALA A 257 11.62 -2.80 -0.30
N GLY A 258 11.25 -2.95 -1.58
CA GLY A 258 10.03 -3.64 -1.98
C GLY A 258 10.04 -5.12 -1.58
N SER A 259 11.19 -5.80 -1.64
CA SER A 259 11.32 -7.18 -1.17
C SER A 259 11.06 -7.31 0.34
N ILE A 260 11.61 -6.39 1.14
CA ILE A 260 11.43 -6.35 2.59
C ILE A 260 9.97 -6.05 2.94
N THR A 261 9.37 -5.04 2.33
CA THR A 261 7.95 -4.71 2.58
C THR A 261 7.03 -5.83 2.11
N ALA A 262 7.30 -6.49 0.97
CA ALA A 262 6.50 -7.63 0.54
C ALA A 262 6.55 -8.81 1.54
N LEU A 263 7.71 -9.04 2.16
CA LEU A 263 7.86 -10.03 3.23
C LEU A 263 7.14 -9.62 4.53
N ASP A 264 7.17 -8.34 4.89
CA ASP A 264 6.43 -7.80 6.05
C ASP A 264 4.91 -7.99 5.85
N LEU A 265 4.43 -7.77 4.62
CA LEU A 265 3.05 -8.01 4.20
C LEU A 265 2.69 -9.49 4.02
N LYS A 266 3.66 -10.41 4.20
CA LYS A 266 3.51 -11.86 3.98
C LYS A 266 3.06 -12.22 2.55
N ASP A 267 3.39 -11.38 1.58
CA ASP A 267 3.08 -11.62 0.17
C ASP A 267 4.23 -12.37 -0.52
N SER A 268 4.16 -13.70 -0.46
CA SER A 268 5.17 -14.58 -1.07
C SER A 268 5.27 -14.43 -2.59
N VAL A 269 4.18 -14.12 -3.27
CA VAL A 269 4.18 -13.96 -4.74
C VAL A 269 4.96 -12.71 -5.11
N THR A 270 4.64 -11.58 -4.49
CA THR A 270 5.34 -10.30 -4.73
C THR A 270 6.80 -10.38 -4.27
N ALA A 271 7.08 -10.93 -3.08
CA ALA A 271 8.44 -11.10 -2.58
C ALA A 271 9.32 -11.92 -3.55
N ARG A 272 8.78 -13.00 -4.11
CA ARG A 272 9.48 -13.82 -5.12
C ARG A 272 9.82 -13.02 -6.39
N MET A 273 8.89 -12.17 -6.85
CA MET A 273 9.14 -11.32 -8.02
C MET A 273 10.28 -10.33 -7.77
N PHE A 274 10.29 -9.69 -6.60
CA PHE A 274 11.36 -8.78 -6.20
C PHE A 274 12.71 -9.49 -6.09
N LEU A 275 12.77 -10.65 -5.41
CA LEU A 275 14.00 -11.43 -5.27
C LEU A 275 14.56 -11.89 -6.62
N LYS A 276 13.69 -12.33 -7.54
CA LYS A 276 14.11 -12.69 -8.89
C LYS A 276 14.70 -11.49 -9.64
N ALA A 277 14.11 -10.30 -9.51
CA ALA A 277 14.65 -9.09 -10.14
C ALA A 277 15.99 -8.66 -9.53
N LEU A 278 16.18 -8.86 -8.22
CA LEU A 278 17.44 -8.60 -7.51
C LEU A 278 18.60 -9.48 -7.98
N GLU A 279 18.35 -10.64 -8.61
CA GLU A 279 19.40 -11.49 -9.18
C GLU A 279 20.28 -10.75 -10.19
N SER A 280 19.70 -9.77 -10.90
CA SER A 280 20.40 -8.91 -11.87
C SER A 280 21.15 -7.72 -11.26
N GLN A 281 20.95 -7.46 -9.96
CA GLN A 281 21.54 -6.33 -9.25
C GLN A 281 22.81 -6.75 -8.50
N PRO A 282 23.71 -5.79 -8.15
CA PRO A 282 24.83 -6.07 -7.27
C PRO A 282 24.38 -6.74 -5.97
N ASP A 283 25.22 -7.63 -5.45
CA ASP A 283 24.94 -8.29 -4.17
C ASP A 283 24.99 -7.27 -3.02
N SER A 284 24.13 -7.45 -2.01
CA SER A 284 24.00 -6.54 -0.88
C SER A 284 23.50 -7.27 0.37
N ALA A 285 23.82 -6.73 1.55
CA ALA A 285 23.33 -7.29 2.81
C ALA A 285 21.79 -7.34 2.83
N THR A 286 21.12 -6.27 2.39
CA THR A 286 19.65 -6.20 2.30
C THR A 286 19.06 -7.28 1.41
N ARG A 287 19.64 -7.52 0.23
CA ARG A 287 19.22 -8.62 -0.66
C ARG A 287 19.35 -9.97 0.05
N ARG A 288 20.49 -10.24 0.70
CA ARG A 288 20.73 -11.50 1.42
C ARG A 288 19.79 -11.68 2.60
N ILE A 289 19.47 -10.62 3.34
CA ILE A 289 18.43 -10.63 4.38
C ILE A 289 17.08 -11.00 3.77
N ALA A 290 16.67 -10.38 2.65
CA ALA A 290 15.41 -10.69 2.00
C ALA A 290 15.35 -12.15 1.50
N GLU A 291 16.43 -12.67 0.89
CA GLU A 291 16.55 -14.08 0.48
C GLU A 291 16.39 -15.03 1.68
N GLY A 292 17.05 -14.73 2.80
CA GLY A 292 16.99 -15.55 4.02
C GLY A 292 15.60 -15.54 4.67
N ARG A 293 14.97 -14.37 4.76
CA ARG A 293 13.59 -14.22 5.27
C ARG A 293 12.58 -14.96 4.39
N PHE A 294 12.76 -14.91 3.07
CA PHE A 294 11.92 -15.65 2.14
C PHE A 294 12.09 -17.16 2.30
N ALA A 295 13.32 -17.65 2.56
CA ALA A 295 13.57 -19.04 2.88
C ALA A 295 12.91 -19.46 4.20
N LEU A 296 13.00 -18.65 5.26
CA LEU A 296 12.29 -18.89 6.53
C LEU A 296 10.77 -19.00 6.34
N MET A 297 10.19 -18.12 5.53
CA MET A 297 8.75 -18.15 5.22
C MET A 297 8.30 -19.46 4.55
N HIS A 298 9.21 -20.19 3.92
CA HIS A 298 8.97 -21.48 3.27
C HIS A 298 9.61 -22.66 4.03
N ASP A 299 9.98 -22.46 5.30
CA ASP A 299 10.58 -23.48 6.17
C ASP A 299 11.92 -24.06 5.66
N ASP A 300 12.63 -23.32 4.80
CA ASP A 300 13.98 -23.68 4.33
C ASP A 300 15.03 -23.07 5.28
N LEU A 301 15.14 -23.66 6.47
CA LEU A 301 15.99 -23.16 7.56
C LEU A 301 17.49 -23.15 7.20
N SER A 302 17.93 -24.13 6.40
CA SER A 302 19.32 -24.23 5.95
C SER A 302 19.69 -23.07 5.01
N ARG A 303 18.83 -22.79 4.02
CA ARG A 303 19.04 -21.67 3.11
C ARG A 303 18.90 -20.34 3.84
N ALA A 304 17.94 -20.22 4.75
CA ALA A 304 17.77 -19.04 5.59
C ALA A 304 19.07 -18.68 6.32
N LYS A 305 19.61 -19.63 7.08
CA LYS A 305 20.87 -19.46 7.82
C LYS A 305 22.02 -19.04 6.91
N SER A 306 22.21 -19.76 5.80
CA SER A 306 23.27 -19.46 4.82
C SER A 306 23.16 -18.05 4.23
N SER A 307 21.94 -17.61 3.93
CA SER A 307 21.66 -16.26 3.42
C SER A 307 21.96 -15.18 4.47
N PHE A 308 21.57 -15.36 5.74
CA PHE A 308 21.90 -14.37 6.78
C PHE A 308 23.39 -14.31 7.10
N GLU A 309 24.09 -15.45 7.09
CA GLU A 309 25.55 -15.47 7.20
C GLU A 309 26.22 -14.76 6.00
N ALA A 310 25.65 -14.88 4.80
CA ALA A 310 26.11 -14.12 3.63
C ALA A 310 25.89 -12.61 3.81
N ALA A 311 24.76 -12.20 4.39
CA ALA A 311 24.52 -10.80 4.74
C ALA A 311 25.59 -10.26 5.71
N LEU A 312 25.93 -11.02 6.75
CA LEU A 312 26.98 -10.63 7.72
C LEU A 312 28.39 -10.63 7.12
N ARG A 313 28.65 -11.39 6.06
CA ARG A 313 29.93 -11.28 5.32
C ARG A 313 30.03 -9.97 4.53
N LEU A 314 28.91 -9.43 4.08
CA LEU A 314 28.84 -8.15 3.37
C LEU A 314 28.81 -6.96 4.35
N GLU A 315 28.11 -7.12 5.47
CA GLU A 315 27.94 -6.10 6.51
C GLU A 315 27.98 -6.76 7.91
N ALA A 316 29.18 -6.86 8.48
CA ALA A 316 29.41 -7.60 9.72
C ALA A 316 28.62 -7.07 10.94
N ASP A 317 28.37 -5.76 10.97
CA ASP A 317 27.71 -5.08 12.09
C ASP A 317 26.21 -4.86 11.85
N SER A 318 25.60 -5.50 10.84
CA SER A 318 24.16 -5.33 10.54
C SER A 318 23.28 -5.91 11.66
N PRO A 319 22.54 -5.08 12.43
CA PRO A 319 21.66 -5.58 13.47
C PRO A 319 20.48 -6.37 12.90
N GLU A 320 19.98 -6.00 11.71
CA GLU A 320 18.94 -6.73 11.01
C GLU A 320 19.40 -8.14 10.60
N ALA A 321 20.60 -8.29 10.03
CA ALA A 321 21.12 -9.60 9.65
C ALA A 321 21.36 -10.49 10.88
N MET A 322 21.91 -9.92 11.96
CA MET A 322 22.11 -10.65 13.22
C MET A 322 20.77 -11.08 13.83
N HIS A 323 19.75 -10.22 13.80
CA HIS A 323 18.41 -10.51 14.30
C HIS A 323 17.79 -11.69 13.55
N TRP A 324 17.74 -11.63 12.22
CA TRP A 324 17.12 -12.70 11.45
C TRP A 324 17.90 -14.02 11.52
N LEU A 325 19.21 -13.97 11.68
CA LEU A 325 20.01 -15.16 11.96
C LEU A 325 19.71 -15.75 13.34
N ALA A 326 19.50 -14.91 14.37
CA ALA A 326 19.08 -15.37 15.69
C ALA A 326 17.71 -16.05 15.63
N VAL A 327 16.75 -15.49 14.87
CA VAL A 327 15.45 -16.12 14.60
C VAL A 327 15.62 -17.47 13.93
N ALA A 328 16.46 -17.59 12.89
CA ALA A 328 16.71 -18.86 12.22
C ALA A 328 17.36 -19.90 13.15
N GLU A 329 18.34 -19.50 13.96
CA GLU A 329 19.02 -20.37 14.92
C GLU A 329 18.06 -20.87 16.01
N HIS A 330 17.23 -19.99 16.56
CA HIS A 330 16.19 -20.36 17.53
C HIS A 330 15.21 -21.37 16.92
N THR A 331 14.72 -21.14 15.71
CA THR A 331 13.80 -22.06 15.02
C THR A 331 14.40 -23.45 14.77
N ILE A 332 15.72 -23.55 14.56
CA ILE A 332 16.44 -24.83 14.40
C ILE A 332 16.73 -25.50 15.77
N GLY A 333 16.53 -24.79 16.88
CA GLY A 333 16.80 -25.26 18.25
C GLY A 333 18.19 -24.92 18.78
N ASP A 334 18.97 -24.07 18.10
CA ASP A 334 20.25 -23.55 18.58
C ASP A 334 20.06 -22.32 19.48
N GLU A 335 19.51 -22.56 20.66
CA GLU A 335 19.21 -21.53 21.67
C GLU A 335 20.45 -20.80 22.20
N ALA A 336 21.63 -21.42 22.12
CA ALA A 336 22.87 -20.81 22.59
C ALA A 336 23.33 -19.71 21.62
N SER A 337 23.33 -20.00 20.32
CA SER A 337 23.73 -19.04 19.29
C SER A 337 22.72 -17.91 19.18
N ALA A 338 21.41 -18.23 19.18
CA ALA A 338 20.34 -17.22 19.09
C ALA A 338 20.46 -16.17 20.20
N ARG A 339 20.60 -16.61 21.47
CA ARG A 339 20.75 -15.70 22.61
C ARG A 339 22.04 -14.87 22.55
N ASN A 340 23.14 -15.48 22.12
CA ASN A 340 24.40 -14.74 21.98
C ASN A 340 24.23 -13.58 20.99
N ARG A 341 23.57 -13.83 19.84
CA ARG A 341 23.30 -12.78 18.85
C ARG A 341 22.37 -11.69 19.37
N ILE A 342 21.26 -12.05 20.01
CA ILE A 342 20.35 -11.06 20.61
C ILE A 342 21.10 -10.22 21.66
N GLY A 343 21.92 -10.85 22.50
CA GLY A 343 22.76 -10.15 23.47
C GLY A 343 23.76 -9.19 22.82
N GLN A 344 24.39 -9.57 21.70
CA GLN A 344 25.28 -8.71 20.93
C GLN A 344 24.53 -7.49 20.36
N ILE A 345 23.35 -7.72 19.77
CA ILE A 345 22.52 -6.64 19.21
C ILE A 345 22.10 -5.68 20.32
N LEU A 346 21.56 -6.15 21.44
CA LEU A 346 21.08 -5.28 22.52
C LEU A 346 22.22 -4.58 23.28
N LYS A 347 23.43 -5.14 23.26
CA LYS A 347 24.62 -4.45 23.78
C LYS A 347 25.03 -3.26 22.90
N ALA A 348 24.97 -3.39 21.58
CA ALA A 348 25.31 -2.33 20.64
C ALA A 348 24.15 -1.34 20.40
N HIS A 349 22.93 -1.84 20.36
CA HIS A 349 21.69 -1.14 20.05
C HIS A 349 20.60 -1.46 21.08
N PRO A 350 20.66 -0.90 22.31
CA PRO A 350 19.74 -1.26 23.40
C PRO A 350 18.25 -1.01 23.12
N ARG A 351 17.94 -0.21 22.09
CA ARG A 351 16.57 0.14 21.69
C ARG A 351 16.15 -0.50 20.36
N PHE A 352 16.88 -1.52 19.89
CA PHE A 352 16.53 -2.23 18.67
C PHE A 352 15.30 -3.13 18.90
N LEU A 353 14.15 -2.61 18.49
CA LEU A 353 12.84 -3.19 18.78
C LEU A 353 12.67 -4.67 18.35
N PRO A 354 13.16 -5.11 17.18
CA PRO A 354 13.06 -6.52 16.80
C PRO A 354 13.78 -7.46 17.78
N ALA A 355 15.01 -7.13 18.19
CA ALA A 355 15.75 -7.95 19.15
C ALA A 355 15.14 -7.94 20.56
N LEU A 356 14.54 -6.83 21.00
CA LEU A 356 13.79 -6.80 22.26
C LEU A 356 12.55 -7.72 22.21
N THR A 357 11.89 -7.77 21.04
CA THR A 357 10.74 -8.65 20.82
C THR A 357 11.17 -10.12 20.82
N ASP A 358 12.28 -10.45 20.17
CA ASP A 358 12.86 -11.79 20.18
C ASP A 358 13.33 -12.20 21.57
N GLU A 359 14.01 -11.32 22.33
CA GLU A 359 14.44 -11.64 23.70
C GLU A 359 13.23 -11.99 24.58
N MET A 360 12.13 -11.24 24.44
CA MET A 360 10.88 -11.51 25.13
C MET A 360 10.30 -12.89 24.74
N GLN A 361 10.27 -13.20 23.45
CA GLN A 361 9.72 -14.45 22.91
C GLN A 361 10.59 -15.66 23.27
N PHE A 362 11.89 -15.61 22.98
CA PHE A 362 12.84 -16.68 23.31
C PHE A 362 12.93 -16.93 24.82
N ALA A 363 12.75 -15.89 25.65
CA ALA A 363 12.60 -16.05 27.10
C ALA A 363 11.30 -16.75 27.50
N ALA A 364 10.18 -16.41 26.85
CA ALA A 364 8.90 -17.04 27.11
C ALA A 364 8.89 -18.53 26.74
N ASP A 365 9.49 -18.90 25.59
CA ASP A 365 9.53 -20.29 25.11
C ASP A 365 10.30 -21.22 26.07
N ARG A 366 11.31 -20.69 26.77
CA ARG A 366 12.03 -21.39 27.85
C ARG A 366 11.46 -21.19 29.26
N LYS A 367 10.30 -20.54 29.39
CA LYS A 367 9.61 -20.24 30.66
C LYS A 367 10.40 -19.32 31.61
N ASP A 368 11.28 -18.46 31.08
CA ASP A 368 11.96 -17.39 31.82
C ASP A 368 11.13 -16.09 31.79
N PHE A 369 10.02 -16.12 32.54
CA PHE A 369 9.07 -15.00 32.56
C PHE A 369 9.65 -13.71 33.17
N ARG A 370 10.72 -13.80 33.98
CA ARG A 370 11.39 -12.62 34.53
C ARG A 370 12.08 -11.85 33.42
N LEU A 371 12.86 -12.54 32.59
CA LEU A 371 13.57 -11.90 31.49
C LEU A 371 12.60 -11.43 30.40
N SER A 372 11.54 -12.21 30.14
CA SER A 372 10.46 -11.81 29.24
C SER A 372 9.81 -10.49 29.68
N LEU A 373 9.51 -10.33 30.97
CA LEU A 373 8.98 -9.07 31.53
C LEU A 373 9.96 -7.90 31.41
N ILE A 374 11.25 -8.13 31.65
CA ILE A 374 12.28 -7.08 31.51
C ILE A 374 12.37 -6.60 30.06
N ALA A 375 12.37 -7.52 29.10
CA ALA A 375 12.38 -7.19 27.68
C ALA A 375 11.13 -6.38 27.29
N GLN A 376 9.95 -6.74 27.80
CA GLN A 376 8.71 -6.01 27.58
C GLN A 376 8.74 -4.58 28.15
N LEU A 377 9.38 -4.37 29.30
CA LEU A 377 9.50 -3.03 29.91
C LEU A 377 10.50 -2.12 29.17
N ASN A 378 11.45 -2.71 28.44
CA ASN A 378 12.44 -1.98 27.66
C ASN A 378 11.99 -1.74 26.20
N ARG A 379 10.90 -2.37 25.78
CA ARG A 379 10.22 -2.19 24.49
C ARG A 379 9.47 -0.87 24.47
#